data_AF-A0A9P7BY59-F1
#
_entry.id   AF-A0A9P7BY59-F1
#
_cell.length_a   1.000
_cell.length_b   1.000
_cell.length_c   1.000
_cell.angle_alpha   90.00
_cell.angle_beta   90.00
_cell.angle_gamma   90.00
#
_symmetry.space_group_name_H-M   'P 1'
#
loop_
_entity.id
_entity.type
_entity.pdbx_description
1 polymer ?
#
loop_
_entity_poly.entity_id
_entity_poly.type
_entity_poly.pdbx_seq_one_letter_code
_entity_poly.pdbx_strand_id
1 'polypeptide(L)' 'MLTARDKVEDRVRGLQDGADDYLVKPFALSELLARVLGLGRRRGQAVTESSRQNVLRVGDLELDLLRRKASRAAG' A
#
# COMPACT_ATOMS: atom_id res chain seq x y z
N MET A 1 1.18 -13.05 3.70
CA MET A 1 0.90 -14.38 3.12
C MET A 1 0.24 -14.19 1.77
N LEU A 2 0.90 -14.57 0.67
CA LEU A 2 0.36 -14.46 -0.70
C LEU A 2 -0.24 -15.80 -1.16
N THR A 3 -1.20 -16.34 -0.40
CA THR A 3 -1.96 -17.54 -0.77
C THR A 3 -3.30 -17.56 -0.03
N ALA A 4 -4.42 -17.28 -0.71
CA ALA A 4 -5.76 -17.64 -0.22
C ALA A 4 -6.16 -18.90 -0.95
N ARG A 5 -6.90 -19.73 -0.22
CA ARG A 5 -7.71 -20.77 -0.82
C ARG A 5 -8.88 -20.09 -1.54
N ASP A 6 -9.40 -20.74 -2.57
CA ASP A 6 -10.11 -20.14 -3.72
C ASP A 6 -11.47 -19.45 -3.45
N LYS A 7 -11.76 -19.05 -2.20
CA LYS A 7 -13.02 -18.45 -1.80
C LYS A 7 -13.00 -16.93 -1.94
N VAL A 8 -14.12 -16.38 -2.38
CA VAL A 8 -14.35 -14.92 -2.41
C VAL A 8 -14.11 -14.32 -1.03
N GLU A 9 -14.55 -15.01 0.03
CA GLU A 9 -14.37 -14.56 1.41
C GLU A 9 -12.89 -14.31 1.79
N ASP A 10 -11.97 -15.15 1.32
CA ASP A 10 -10.55 -15.04 1.67
C ASP A 10 -9.89 -13.85 0.97
N ARG A 11 -10.35 -13.51 -0.25
CA ARG A 11 -9.92 -12.32 -0.98
C ARG A 11 -10.40 -11.05 -0.28
N VAL A 12 -11.69 -11.02 0.08
CA VAL A 12 -12.30 -9.88 0.78
C VAL A 12 -11.60 -9.66 2.11
N ARG A 13 -11.37 -10.72 2.89
CA ARG A 13 -10.66 -10.64 4.16
C ARG A 13 -9.24 -10.11 3.99
N GLY A 14 -8.46 -10.67 3.05
CA GLY A 14 -7.09 -10.20 2.82
C GLY A 14 -7.00 -8.73 2.43
N LEU A 15 -7.94 -8.24 1.60
CA LEU A 15 -8.01 -6.83 1.24
C LEU A 15 -8.44 -5.94 2.42
N GLN A 16 -9.42 -6.38 3.23
CA GLN A 16 -9.87 -5.66 4.43
C GLN A 16 -8.79 -5.59 5.51
N ASP A 17 -7.97 -6.63 5.64
CA ASP A 17 -6.83 -6.68 6.57
C ASP A 17 -5.65 -5.80 6.09
N GLY A 18 -5.82 -5.06 4.99
CA GLY A 18 -4.88 -4.06 4.50
C GLY A 18 -3.95 -4.52 3.39
N ALA A 19 -4.23 -5.65 2.72
CA ALA A 19 -3.49 -6.00 1.51
C ALA A 19 -3.86 -5.06 0.36
N ASP A 20 -2.85 -4.54 -0.34
CA ASP A 20 -3.04 -3.69 -1.52
C ASP A 20 -3.60 -4.46 -2.73
N ASP A 21 -3.36 -5.77 -2.82
CA ASP A 21 -3.88 -6.65 -3.87
C ASP A 21 -3.97 -8.11 -3.37
N TYR A 22 -4.79 -8.90 -4.04
CA TYR A 22 -5.02 -10.31 -3.75
C TYR A 22 -5.02 -11.14 -5.03
N LEU A 23 -4.24 -12.23 -5.08
CA LEU A 23 -4.22 -13.17 -6.21
C LEU A 23 -4.33 -14.63 -5.74
N VAL A 24 -5.32 -15.35 -6.28
CA VAL A 24 -5.61 -16.77 -5.98
C VAL A 24 -4.90 -17.70 -6.97
N LYS A 25 -4.68 -18.96 -6.58
CA LYS A 25 -4.06 -19.98 -7.45
C LYS A 25 -5.11 -20.79 -8.22
N PRO A 26 -4.74 -21.44 -9.33
CA PRO A 26 -3.50 -21.23 -10.08
C PRO A 26 -3.57 -19.89 -10.82
N PHE A 27 -2.50 -19.10 -10.75
CA PHE A 27 -2.38 -17.85 -11.50
C PHE A 27 -1.29 -17.97 -12.56
N ALA A 28 -1.41 -17.17 -13.61
CA ALA A 28 -0.34 -17.00 -14.58
C ALA A 28 0.76 -16.07 -14.03
N LEU A 29 2.02 -16.39 -14.29
CA LEU A 29 3.14 -15.54 -13.88
C LEU A 29 3.04 -14.12 -14.48
N SER A 30 2.53 -14.03 -15.72
CA SER A 30 2.26 -12.75 -16.39
C SER A 30 1.23 -11.89 -15.65
N GLU A 31 0.20 -12.51 -15.06
CA GLU A 31 -0.80 -11.80 -14.26
C GLU A 31 -0.18 -11.24 -12.98
N LEU A 32 0.60 -12.06 -12.27
CA LEU A 32 1.30 -11.62 -11.07
C LEU A 32 2.24 -10.44 -11.39
N LEU A 33 3.02 -10.53 -12.47
CA LEU A 33 3.95 -9.47 -12.87
C LEU A 33 3.21 -8.17 -13.22
N ALA A 34 2.13 -8.26 -13.99
CA ALA A 34 1.33 -7.09 -14.38
C ALA A 34 0.74 -6.38 -13.14
N ARG A 35 0.28 -7.15 -12.14
CA ARG A 35 -0.25 -6.63 -10.88
C ARG A 35 0.81 -5.94 -10.03
N VAL A 36 1.97 -6.57 -9.84
CA VAL A 36 3.10 -5.98 -9.10
C VAL A 36 3.55 -4.66 -9.74
N LEU A 37 3.71 -4.65 -11.07
CA LEU A 37 4.08 -3.43 -11.79
C LEU A 37 3.00 -2.34 -11.69
N GLY A 38 1.71 -2.73 -11.73
CA GLY A 38 0.58 -1.84 -11.53
C GLY A 38 0.57 -1.18 -10.14
N LEU A 39 0.83 -1.95 -9.09
CA LEU A 39 0.96 -1.44 -7.72
C LEU A 39 2.12 -0.43 -7.58
N GLY A 40 3.27 -0.74 -8.20
CA GLY A 40 4.42 0.16 -8.22
C GLY A 40 4.09 1.52 -8.86
N ARG A 41 3.39 1.52 -10.00
CA ARG A 41 2.98 2.77 -10.68
C ARG A 41 2.02 3.62 -9.83
N ARG A 42 1.02 3.02 -9.17
CA ARG A 42 0.08 3.75 -8.30
C ARG A 42 0.81 4.45 -7.15
N ARG A 43 1.79 3.77 -6.54
CA ARG A 43 2.62 4.37 -5.48
C ARG A 43 3.49 5.50 -6.03
N GLY A 44 4.09 5.34 -7.22
CA GLY A 44 4.87 6.39 -7.87
C GLY A 44 4.04 7.64 -8.19
N GLN A 45 2.80 7.47 -8.68
CA GLN A 45 1.89 8.57 -8.97
C GLN A 45 1.45 9.32 -7.71
N ALA A 46 1.13 8.59 -6.62
CA ALA A 46 0.82 9.19 -5.33
C ALA A 46 2.00 10.04 -4.79
N VAL A 47 3.25 9.61 -5.02
CA VAL A 47 4.46 10.38 -4.67
C VAL A 47 4.58 11.66 -5.50
N THR A 48 4.27 11.62 -6.79
CA THR A 48 4.34 12.80 -7.67
C THR A 48 3.27 13.85 -7.32
N GLU A 49 2.04 13.45 -6.99
CA GLU A 49 0.97 14.40 -6.61
C GLU A 49 1.17 14.99 -5.21
N SER A 50 1.72 14.23 -4.27
CA SER A 50 1.98 14.67 -2.88
C SER A 50 3.20 15.60 -2.76
N SER A 51 3.94 15.83 -3.85
CA SER A 51 5.15 16.66 -3.87
C SER A 51 4.90 18.15 -3.56
N ARG A 52 3.66 18.60 -3.32
CA ARG A 52 3.37 19.96 -2.85
C ARG A 52 3.46 20.15 -1.34
N GLN A 53 3.36 19.10 -0.50
CA GLN A 53 3.54 19.17 0.96
C GLN A 53 3.54 17.74 1.57
N ASN A 54 4.68 17.05 1.53
CA ASN A 54 4.82 15.68 2.05
C ASN A 54 5.00 15.60 3.57
N VAL A 55 5.07 16.74 4.25
CA VAL A 55 5.23 16.81 5.70
C VAL A 55 4.07 17.58 6.30
N LEU A 56 3.24 16.88 7.08
CA LEU A 56 2.18 17.50 7.89
C LEU A 56 2.74 17.78 9.28
N ARG A 57 2.51 18.99 9.80
CA ARG A 57 2.93 19.40 11.15
C ARG A 57 1.72 19.89 11.93
N VAL A 58 1.53 19.35 13.14
CA VAL A 58 0.51 19.80 14.09
C VAL A 58 1.13 19.80 15.48
N GLY A 59 1.38 20.98 16.04
CA GLY A 59 2.07 21.10 17.33
C GLY A 59 3.46 20.45 17.30
N ASP A 60 3.69 19.46 18.16
CA ASP A 60 4.92 18.68 18.27
C ASP A 60 4.92 17.40 17.42
N LEU A 61 3.87 17.16 16.63
CA LEU A 61 3.73 16.03 15.73
C LEU A 61 4.17 16.37 14.30
N GLU A 62 4.97 15.49 13.73
CA GLU A 62 5.41 15.52 12.34
C GLU A 62 5.05 14.19 11.66
N LEU A 63 4.33 14.28 10.53
CA LEU A 63 4.04 13.14 9.65
C LEU A 63 4.72 13.35 8.30
N ASP A 64 5.67 12.46 7.97
CA ASP A 64 6.23 12.32 6.62
C ASP A 64 5.37 11.31 5.84
N LEU A 65 4.50 11.82 4.98
CA LEU A 65 3.55 11.05 4.19
C LEU A 65 4.25 10.16 3.15
N LEU A 66 5.43 10.59 2.69
CA LEU A 66 6.20 9.88 1.68
C LEU A 66 6.97 8.70 2.31
N ARG A 67 7.58 8.92 3.47
CA ARG A 67 8.27 7.88 4.23
C ARG A 67 7.34 7.04 5.10
N ARG A 68 6.05 7.39 5.16
CA ARG A 68 5.05 6.80 6.07
C ARG A 68 5.58 6.74 7.50
N LYS A 69 6.19 7.84 7.95
CA LYS A 69 6.83 7.94 9.27
C LYS A 69 6.14 9.03 10.07
N ALA A 70 5.83 8.72 11.33
CA ALA A 70 5.36 9.70 12.30
C ALA A 70 6.41 9.86 13.40
N SER A 71 6.65 11.10 13.82
CA SER A 71 7.51 11.42 14.95
C SER A 71 6.89 12.51 15.82
N ARG A 72 7.19 12.45 17.12
CA ARG A 72 6.81 13.46 18.11
C ARG A 72 8.08 13.98 18.76
N ALA A 73 8.19 15.29 18.97
CA ALA A 73 9.29 15.83 19.76
C ALA A 73 9.22 15.26 21.20
N ALA A 74 10.34 14.82 21.75
CA ALA A 74 10.41 14.45 23.16
C ALA A 74 10.29 15.73 24.00
N GLY A 75 9.33 15.75 24.92
CA GLY A 75 9.17 16.82 25.91
C GLY A 75 10.20 16.74 27.02
#